data_AF-A0A9X1ZVA8-F1
#
_entry.id   AF-A0A9X1ZVA8-F1
#
_cell.length_a   1.000
_cell.length_b   1.000
_cell.length_c   1.000
_cell.angle_alpha   90.00
_cell.angle_beta   90.00
_cell.angle_gamma   90.00
#
_symmetry.space_group_name_H-M   'P 1'
#
loop_
_entity.id
_entity.type
_entity.pdbx_description
1 polymer ?
#
loop_
_entity_poly.entity_id
_entity_poly.type
_entity_poly.pdbx_seq_one_letter_code
_entity_poly.pdbx_strand_id
1 'polypeptide(L)'
;IAKEHYGNQVQNFVYAVEQSLDNYKFNLLKNKQTFISQMKNSELNVRTIDEGAVDEKSGMNFSEYIAILSGDTSLLEKSKLEKKVAVMESLKHSHFRELTRHKYQLEKLQNNHASTEKTLGKISADAAVYKDRLQMTKEGTKANPIQLDGTASRDSEAIGKHIIQLYQNWKPQAGQHEEKIGNLYGFQLYIRRQQEAYEENGLFEYRYSNSFYAQRESEGIKYTYNNGLPNMDNPKLAARHFLNAINRVEHLKERYKRNLSDLKTELPKIEKLTTKPFTKENELRELKTELANLERQIAIKIQENQLKQHQPNEPDQEQTPVIKLGEHQTNGHAVKESVVAASASERPRSRMRL
;
A
#
# COMPACT_ATOMS: atom_id res chain seq x y z
N ILE A 1 43.03 -7.49 -28.84
CA ILE A 1 42.99 -6.06 -28.45
C ILE A 1 41.97 -5.73 -27.34
N ALA A 2 40.66 -5.54 -27.60
CA ALA A 2 39.70 -5.13 -26.53
C ALA A 2 39.57 -6.14 -25.37
N LYS A 3 39.50 -7.45 -25.70
CA LYS A 3 39.44 -8.54 -24.72
C LYS A 3 40.75 -8.72 -23.91
N GLU A 4 41.89 -8.37 -24.50
CA GLU A 4 43.22 -8.55 -23.89
C GLU A 4 43.72 -7.31 -23.12
N HIS A 5 43.31 -6.11 -23.52
CA HIS A 5 43.86 -4.86 -22.99
C HIS A 5 42.84 -3.90 -22.36
N TYR A 6 41.53 -4.12 -22.55
CA TYR A 6 40.48 -3.20 -22.07
C TYR A 6 39.33 -3.92 -21.36
N GLY A 7 39.57 -5.11 -20.78
CA GLY A 7 38.55 -5.85 -20.03
C GLY A 7 37.31 -6.19 -20.88
N ASN A 8 37.49 -6.39 -22.19
CA ASN A 8 36.41 -6.61 -23.16
C ASN A 8 35.45 -5.42 -23.34
N GLN A 9 35.93 -4.20 -23.06
CA GLN A 9 35.21 -2.95 -23.33
C GLN A 9 35.81 -2.21 -24.54
N VAL A 10 34.97 -1.47 -25.27
CA VAL A 10 35.38 -0.64 -26.40
C VAL A 10 35.05 0.81 -26.07
N GLN A 11 36.07 1.68 -26.08
CA GLN A 11 35.88 3.12 -25.90
C GLN A 11 35.43 3.75 -27.22
N ASN A 12 34.42 4.61 -27.17
CA ASN A 12 33.93 5.37 -28.31
C ASN A 12 34.01 6.86 -27.99
N PHE A 13 34.75 7.60 -28.81
CA PHE A 13 34.92 9.05 -28.67
C PHE A 13 34.25 9.74 -29.84
N VAL A 14 33.37 10.69 -29.52
CA VAL A 14 32.61 11.45 -30.50
C VAL A 14 32.96 12.93 -30.33
N TYR A 15 33.53 13.52 -31.37
CA TYR A 15 33.89 14.94 -31.40
C TYR A 15 32.90 15.71 -32.24
N ALA A 16 32.46 16.86 -31.76
CA ALA A 16 31.51 17.71 -32.46
C ALA A 16 31.75 19.18 -32.05
N VAL A 17 31.46 20.10 -32.97
CA VAL A 17 31.65 21.55 -32.75
C VAL A 17 30.31 22.21 -32.44
N GLU A 18 30.26 23.00 -31.37
CA GLU A 18 29.08 23.80 -31.00
C GLU A 18 28.70 24.78 -32.11
N GLN A 19 27.40 25.04 -32.28
CA GLN A 19 26.83 25.96 -33.27
C GLN A 19 27.25 25.65 -34.73
N SER A 20 27.52 24.38 -35.03
CA SER A 20 27.93 23.93 -36.37
C SER A 20 26.89 23.01 -37.04
N LEU A 21 27.18 22.65 -38.30
CA LEU A 21 26.44 21.63 -39.06
C LEU A 21 26.37 20.26 -38.37
N ASP A 22 27.21 20.02 -37.35
CA ASP A 22 27.17 18.78 -36.59
C ASP A 22 25.82 18.58 -35.87
N ASN A 23 25.17 19.66 -35.40
CA ASN A 23 23.83 19.55 -34.80
C ASN A 23 22.81 18.91 -35.78
N TYR A 24 22.83 19.33 -37.05
CA TYR A 24 22.00 18.75 -38.09
C TYR A 24 22.33 17.27 -38.33
N LYS A 25 23.61 16.89 -38.32
CA LYS A 25 24.04 15.49 -38.49
C LYS A 25 23.57 14.61 -37.34
N PHE A 26 23.63 15.08 -36.10
CA PHE A 26 23.14 14.34 -34.93
C PHE A 26 21.61 14.18 -34.93
N ASN A 27 20.89 15.22 -35.34
CA ASN A 27 19.44 15.13 -35.52
C ASN A 27 19.06 14.12 -36.61
N LEU A 28 19.79 14.12 -37.74
CA LEU A 28 19.60 13.11 -38.78
C LEU A 28 19.87 11.69 -38.26
N LEU A 29 20.93 11.50 -37.46
CA LEU A 29 21.23 10.21 -36.83
C LEU A 29 20.13 9.75 -35.86
N LYS A 30 19.62 10.66 -35.03
CA LYS A 30 18.47 10.41 -34.14
C LYS A 30 17.28 9.89 -34.94
N ASN A 31 16.88 10.61 -35.98
CA ASN A 31 15.72 10.25 -36.81
C ASN A 31 15.90 8.88 -37.50
N LYS A 32 17.12 8.59 -38.00
CA LYS A 32 17.45 7.28 -38.59
C LYS A 32 17.33 6.16 -37.56
N GLN A 33 17.86 6.34 -36.36
CA GLN A 33 17.78 5.34 -35.30
C GLN A 33 16.33 5.08 -34.85
N THR A 34 15.52 6.13 -34.70
CA THR A 34 14.10 6.01 -34.37
C THR A 34 13.36 5.20 -35.43
N PHE A 35 13.58 5.51 -36.71
CA PHE A 35 12.99 4.78 -37.82
C PHE A 35 13.38 3.30 -37.82
N ILE A 36 14.67 2.99 -37.63
CA ILE A 36 15.16 1.61 -37.55
C ILE A 36 14.54 0.87 -36.36
N SER A 37 14.42 1.53 -35.20
CA SER A 37 13.86 0.92 -33.99
C SER A 37 12.37 0.60 -34.16
N GLN A 38 11.60 1.52 -34.75
CA GLN A 38 10.19 1.30 -35.10
C GLN A 38 10.02 0.15 -36.09
N MET A 39 10.89 0.05 -37.11
CA MET A 39 10.89 -1.09 -38.03
C MET A 39 11.21 -2.41 -37.30
N LYS A 40 12.24 -2.43 -36.46
CA LYS A 40 12.67 -3.63 -35.73
C LYS A 40 11.60 -4.15 -34.77
N ASN A 41 10.86 -3.24 -34.14
CA ASN A 41 9.83 -3.57 -33.15
C ASN A 41 8.42 -3.69 -33.77
N SER A 42 8.26 -3.51 -35.09
CA SER A 42 6.96 -3.53 -35.79
C SER A 42 5.95 -2.49 -35.29
N GLU A 43 6.42 -1.31 -34.86
CA GLU A 43 5.61 -0.21 -34.32
C GLU A 43 5.46 0.96 -35.32
N LEU A 44 5.30 0.67 -36.62
CA LEU A 44 5.32 1.66 -37.71
C LEU A 44 4.22 2.75 -37.63
N ASN A 45 3.15 2.50 -36.87
CA ASN A 45 1.98 3.38 -36.78
C ASN A 45 1.91 4.20 -35.48
N VAL A 46 2.92 4.12 -34.60
CA VAL A 46 2.88 4.84 -33.32
C VAL A 46 3.50 6.23 -33.49
N ARG A 47 2.66 7.27 -33.41
CA ARG A 47 3.15 8.65 -33.19
C ARG A 47 3.57 8.78 -31.74
N THR A 48 4.76 8.30 -31.39
CA THR A 48 5.33 8.53 -30.07
C THR A 48 5.97 9.90 -30.06
N ILE A 49 5.52 10.78 -29.17
CA ILE A 49 6.29 11.98 -28.83
C ILE A 49 7.48 11.47 -28.02
N ASP A 50 8.64 11.38 -28.66
CA ASP A 50 9.89 11.05 -27.97
C ASP A 50 10.32 12.25 -27.13
N GLU A 51 9.84 12.30 -25.89
CA GLU A 51 10.26 13.27 -24.87
C GLU A 51 11.70 13.01 -24.36
N GLY A 52 12.47 12.17 -25.04
CA GLY A 52 13.83 11.83 -24.62
C GLY A 52 13.83 10.95 -23.40
N ALA A 53 12.98 9.91 -23.39
CA ALA A 53 13.08 8.86 -22.39
C ALA A 53 14.51 8.32 -22.42
N VAL A 54 15.22 8.50 -21.31
CA VAL A 54 16.56 7.98 -21.06
C VAL A 54 16.44 6.45 -20.96
N ASP A 55 16.26 5.77 -22.10
CA ASP A 55 16.48 4.33 -22.20
C ASP A 55 18.00 4.14 -22.25
N GLU A 56 18.53 3.92 -21.06
CA GLU A 56 19.93 3.95 -20.65
C GLU A 56 20.68 2.69 -21.12
N LYS A 57 20.57 2.33 -22.41
CA LYS A 57 21.33 1.20 -22.97
C LYS A 57 22.57 1.60 -23.76
N SER A 58 22.79 2.89 -24.04
CA SER A 58 23.95 3.33 -24.83
C SER A 58 24.29 4.83 -24.64
N GLY A 59 24.84 5.21 -23.48
CA GLY A 59 25.46 6.53 -23.30
C GLY A 59 24.49 7.74 -23.30
N MET A 60 25.02 8.92 -23.66
CA MET A 60 24.32 10.22 -23.69
C MET A 60 23.20 10.24 -24.75
N ASN A 61 22.02 10.75 -24.42
CA ASN A 61 20.85 10.78 -25.33
C ASN A 61 21.08 11.78 -26.48
N PHE A 62 20.61 11.49 -27.71
CA PHE A 62 20.68 12.43 -28.85
C PHE A 62 20.10 13.80 -28.54
N SER A 63 19.03 13.86 -27.74
CA SER A 63 18.47 15.15 -27.30
C SER A 63 19.46 15.96 -26.46
N GLU A 64 20.36 15.29 -25.71
CA GLU A 64 21.45 15.94 -24.98
C GLU A 64 22.57 16.41 -25.90
N TYR A 65 22.96 15.59 -26.90
CA TYR A 65 23.90 16.03 -27.93
C TYR A 65 23.40 17.25 -28.71
N ILE A 66 22.14 17.23 -29.15
CA ILE A 66 21.53 18.32 -29.91
C ILE A 66 21.46 19.61 -29.08
N ALA A 67 21.13 19.52 -27.79
CA ALA A 67 21.07 20.67 -26.88
C ALA A 67 22.46 21.28 -26.59
N ILE A 68 23.49 20.43 -26.44
CA ILE A 68 24.87 20.90 -26.28
C ILE A 68 25.34 21.56 -27.59
N LEU A 69 25.11 20.93 -28.73
CA LEU A 69 25.55 21.45 -30.03
C LEU A 69 24.77 22.69 -30.50
N SER A 70 23.57 22.94 -30.00
CA SER A 70 22.86 24.20 -30.24
C SER A 70 23.44 25.38 -29.45
N GLY A 71 24.35 25.13 -28.49
CA GLY A 71 24.93 26.16 -27.63
C GLY A 71 23.96 26.71 -26.57
N ASP A 72 22.82 26.05 -26.35
CA ASP A 72 21.86 26.38 -25.30
C ASP A 72 21.36 25.10 -24.62
N THR A 73 21.96 24.79 -23.48
CA THR A 73 21.63 23.62 -22.64
C THR A 73 20.51 23.90 -21.65
N SER A 74 19.94 25.11 -21.63
CA SER A 74 19.04 25.55 -20.56
C SER A 74 17.78 24.67 -20.44
N LEU A 75 17.18 24.25 -21.56
CA LEU A 75 16.03 23.33 -21.55
C LEU A 75 16.40 21.92 -21.04
N LEU A 76 17.62 21.47 -21.30
CA LEU A 76 18.12 20.20 -20.82
C LEU A 76 18.42 20.24 -19.31
N GLU A 77 19.04 21.31 -18.83
CA GLU A 77 19.27 21.55 -17.41
C GLU A 77 17.94 21.64 -16.66
N LYS A 78 16.95 22.32 -17.25
CA LYS A 78 15.58 22.40 -16.73
C LYS A 78 14.99 21.00 -16.59
N SER A 79 14.99 20.19 -17.65
CA SER A 79 14.43 18.83 -17.59
C SER A 79 15.10 17.95 -16.53
N LYS A 80 16.44 18.04 -16.40
CA LYS A 80 17.18 17.32 -15.35
C LYS A 80 16.76 17.77 -13.95
N LEU A 81 16.58 19.07 -13.77
CA LEU A 81 16.20 19.65 -12.49
C LEU A 81 14.72 19.36 -12.14
N GLU A 82 13.81 19.42 -13.10
CA GLU A 82 12.40 18.99 -12.97
C GLU A 82 12.32 17.54 -12.49
N LYS A 83 13.09 16.64 -13.11
CA LYS A 83 13.13 15.23 -12.71
C LYS A 83 13.63 15.06 -11.28
N LYS A 84 14.69 15.78 -10.88
CA LYS A 84 15.19 15.75 -9.48
C LYS A 84 14.13 16.24 -8.51
N VAL A 85 13.45 17.35 -8.81
CA VAL A 85 12.35 17.87 -7.99
C VAL A 85 11.22 16.85 -7.89
N ALA A 86 10.78 16.25 -9.00
CA ALA A 86 9.70 15.27 -9.01
C ALA A 86 10.02 14.02 -8.16
N VAL A 87 11.26 13.51 -8.24
CA VAL A 87 11.72 12.40 -7.39
C VAL A 87 11.68 12.80 -5.92
N MET A 88 12.18 13.99 -5.58
CA MET A 88 12.23 14.48 -4.21
C MET A 88 10.83 14.76 -3.62
N GLU A 89 9.90 15.26 -4.43
CA GLU A 89 8.49 15.42 -4.05
C GLU A 89 7.80 14.08 -3.83
N SER A 90 8.06 13.09 -4.69
CA SER A 90 7.57 11.72 -4.51
C SER A 90 8.09 11.11 -3.20
N LEU A 91 9.37 11.29 -2.88
CA LEU A 91 9.95 10.88 -1.59
C LEU A 91 9.27 11.57 -0.41
N LYS A 92 9.01 12.88 -0.51
CA LYS A 92 8.29 13.64 0.52
C LYS A 92 6.87 13.13 0.72
N HIS A 93 6.15 12.87 -0.37
CA HIS A 93 4.80 12.30 -0.31
C HIS A 93 4.80 10.92 0.35
N SER A 94 5.73 10.04 -0.04
CA SER A 94 5.91 8.72 0.58
C SER A 94 6.20 8.83 2.08
N HIS A 95 7.08 9.77 2.48
CA HIS A 95 7.36 10.04 3.89
C HIS A 95 6.10 10.43 4.68
N PHE A 96 5.25 11.34 4.16
CA PHE A 96 4.00 11.71 4.83
C PHE A 96 2.98 10.57 4.89
N ARG A 97 2.94 9.70 3.87
CA ARG A 97 2.11 8.50 3.89
C ARG A 97 2.54 7.54 5.01
N GLU A 98 3.83 7.28 5.14
CA GLU A 98 4.35 6.43 6.23
C GLU A 98 4.16 7.08 7.60
N LEU A 99 4.35 8.39 7.71
CA LEU A 99 4.06 9.15 8.94
C LEU A 99 2.61 8.96 9.39
N THR A 100 1.68 9.07 8.44
CA THR A 100 0.25 8.88 8.67
C THR A 100 -0.06 7.44 9.09
N ARG A 101 0.55 6.45 8.42
CA ARG A 101 0.45 5.04 8.81
C ARG A 101 0.95 4.78 10.24
N HIS A 102 2.09 5.37 10.62
CA HIS A 102 2.61 5.26 11.97
C HIS A 102 1.69 5.91 13.01
N LYS A 103 1.03 7.03 12.69
CA LYS A 103 0.03 7.65 13.57
C LYS A 103 -1.16 6.73 13.82
N TYR A 104 -1.73 6.13 12.77
CA TYR A 104 -2.80 5.14 12.92
C TYR A 104 -2.36 3.91 13.72
N GLN A 105 -1.13 3.44 13.48
CA GLN A 105 -0.56 2.34 14.25
C GLN A 105 -0.39 2.72 15.74
N LEU A 106 0.07 3.93 16.03
CA LEU A 106 0.21 4.43 17.40
C LEU A 106 -1.13 4.47 18.13
N GLU A 107 -2.16 5.03 17.50
CA GLU A 107 -3.51 5.09 18.06
C GLU A 107 -4.06 3.68 18.33
N LYS A 108 -3.89 2.76 17.38
CA LYS A 108 -4.28 1.36 17.56
C LYS A 108 -3.56 0.70 18.73
N LEU A 109 -2.25 0.91 18.87
CA LEU A 109 -1.46 0.38 19.98
C LEU A 109 -1.87 1.00 21.33
N GLN A 110 -2.19 2.29 21.37
CA GLN A 110 -2.69 2.97 22.57
C GLN A 110 -4.05 2.44 23.01
N ASN A 111 -4.99 2.28 22.07
CA ASN A 111 -6.30 1.68 22.33
C ASN A 111 -6.15 0.23 22.82
N ASN A 112 -5.26 -0.54 22.19
CA ASN A 112 -4.95 -1.90 22.63
C ASN A 112 -4.33 -1.93 24.02
N HIS A 113 -3.42 -1.01 24.36
CA HIS A 113 -2.84 -0.90 25.70
C HIS A 113 -3.91 -0.63 26.75
N ALA A 114 -4.74 0.39 26.54
CA ALA A 114 -5.83 0.74 27.48
C ALA A 114 -6.82 -0.42 27.67
N SER A 115 -7.23 -1.08 26.58
CA SER A 115 -8.12 -2.25 26.64
C SER A 115 -7.47 -3.45 27.34
N THR A 116 -6.19 -3.73 27.05
CA THR A 116 -5.41 -4.81 27.66
C THR A 116 -5.24 -4.59 29.16
N GLU A 117 -4.95 -3.35 29.56
CA GLU A 117 -4.82 -2.96 30.97
C GLU A 117 -6.13 -3.13 31.73
N LYS A 118 -7.25 -2.63 31.17
CA LYS A 118 -8.58 -2.79 31.77
C LYS A 118 -8.96 -4.27 31.91
N THR A 119 -8.68 -5.07 30.88
CA THR A 119 -8.94 -6.51 30.89
C THR A 119 -8.06 -7.24 31.91
N LEU A 120 -6.77 -6.89 32.00
CA LEU A 120 -5.85 -7.45 32.99
C LEU A 120 -6.28 -7.12 34.42
N GLY A 121 -6.83 -5.93 34.66
CA GLY A 121 -7.41 -5.56 35.95
C GLY A 121 -8.54 -6.51 36.37
N LYS A 122 -9.51 -6.74 35.48
CA LYS A 122 -10.61 -7.70 35.71
C LYS A 122 -10.10 -9.11 35.98
N ILE A 123 -9.21 -9.63 35.13
CA ILE A 123 -8.61 -10.96 35.30
C ILE A 123 -7.82 -11.06 36.61
N SER A 124 -7.12 -10.00 37.00
CA SER A 124 -6.32 -9.99 38.24
C SER A 124 -7.20 -10.03 39.48
N ALA A 125 -8.33 -9.32 39.47
CA ALA A 125 -9.34 -9.39 40.53
C ALA A 125 -9.96 -10.79 40.61
N ASP A 126 -10.35 -11.36 39.47
CA ASP A 126 -10.89 -12.72 39.39
C ASP A 126 -9.89 -13.77 39.89
N ALA A 127 -8.62 -13.64 39.52
CA ALA A 127 -7.55 -14.53 39.96
C ALA A 127 -7.32 -14.48 41.47
N ALA A 128 -7.42 -13.29 42.08
CA ALA A 128 -7.31 -13.14 43.54
C ALA A 128 -8.45 -13.86 44.25
N VAL A 129 -9.69 -13.61 43.83
CA VAL A 129 -10.87 -14.27 44.42
C VAL A 129 -10.82 -15.79 44.23
N TYR A 130 -10.41 -16.25 43.04
CA TYR A 130 -10.27 -17.68 42.79
C TYR A 130 -9.21 -18.30 43.70
N LYS A 131 -8.04 -17.66 43.84
CA LYS A 131 -6.95 -18.15 44.69
C LYS A 131 -7.37 -18.22 46.17
N ASP A 132 -8.08 -17.20 46.67
CA ASP A 132 -8.50 -17.12 48.06
C ASP A 132 -9.56 -18.18 48.41
N ARG A 133 -10.41 -18.54 47.45
CA ARG A 133 -11.49 -19.52 47.64
C ARG A 133 -11.11 -20.94 47.25
N LEU A 134 -9.99 -21.13 46.56
CA LEU A 134 -9.57 -22.43 46.03
C LEU A 134 -9.30 -23.42 47.17
N GLN A 135 -9.98 -24.56 47.12
CA GLN A 135 -9.79 -25.64 48.08
C GLN A 135 -9.03 -26.80 47.43
N MET A 136 -8.14 -27.41 48.21
CA MET A 136 -7.43 -28.63 47.82
C MET A 136 -8.05 -29.83 48.54
N THR A 137 -8.14 -30.96 47.84
CA THR A 137 -8.51 -32.24 48.44
C THR A 137 -7.35 -32.78 49.27
N LYS A 138 -7.61 -33.82 50.07
CA LYS A 138 -6.59 -34.54 50.87
C LYS A 138 -5.47 -35.13 50.00
N GLU A 139 -5.76 -35.37 48.72
CA GLU A 139 -4.83 -35.92 47.71
C GLU A 139 -4.04 -34.83 46.97
N GLY A 140 -4.18 -33.55 47.36
CA GLY A 140 -3.49 -32.42 46.72
C GLY A 140 -4.09 -31.98 45.38
N THR A 141 -5.24 -32.52 44.98
CA THR A 141 -5.95 -32.11 43.75
C THR A 141 -6.90 -30.95 44.02
N LYS A 142 -7.13 -30.08 43.03
CA LYS A 142 -8.13 -28.99 43.17
C LYS A 142 -9.52 -29.59 43.38
N ALA A 143 -10.15 -29.25 44.49
CA ALA A 143 -11.50 -29.68 44.84
C ALA A 143 -12.51 -29.03 43.88
N ASN A 144 -13.64 -29.71 43.66
CA ASN A 144 -14.71 -29.23 42.78
C ASN A 144 -16.05 -29.14 43.52
N PRO A 145 -16.23 -28.19 44.46
CA PRO A 145 -17.47 -27.98 45.19
C PRO A 145 -18.48 -27.20 44.33
N ILE A 146 -18.76 -27.71 43.12
CA ILE A 146 -19.69 -27.10 42.19
C ILE A 146 -21.12 -27.23 42.71
N GLN A 147 -21.89 -26.15 42.60
CA GLN A 147 -23.30 -26.13 42.92
C GLN A 147 -24.05 -25.87 41.61
N LEU A 148 -24.89 -26.83 41.20
CA LEU A 148 -25.71 -26.72 40.00
C LEU A 148 -27.18 -26.64 40.39
N ASP A 149 -27.93 -25.83 39.65
CA ASP A 149 -29.37 -25.72 39.82
C ASP A 149 -30.01 -27.06 39.40
N GLY A 150 -30.93 -27.56 40.22
CA GLY A 150 -31.64 -28.83 40.00
C GLY A 150 -30.89 -30.10 40.42
N THR A 151 -29.65 -30.04 40.93
CA THR A 151 -28.93 -31.21 41.46
C THR A 151 -28.21 -30.91 42.77
N ALA A 152 -28.57 -31.62 43.85
CA ALA A 152 -27.92 -31.52 45.17
C ALA A 152 -26.82 -32.58 45.41
N SER A 153 -26.49 -33.39 44.40
CA SER A 153 -25.51 -34.47 44.52
C SER A 153 -24.09 -33.92 44.66
N ARG A 154 -23.31 -34.53 45.56
CA ARG A 154 -21.85 -34.27 45.71
C ARG A 154 -21.00 -35.28 44.95
N ASP A 155 -21.63 -36.26 44.30
CA ASP A 155 -20.93 -37.25 43.49
C ASP A 155 -20.53 -36.68 42.13
N SER A 156 -19.24 -36.85 41.78
CA SER A 156 -18.65 -36.34 40.55
C SER A 156 -19.31 -36.95 39.30
N GLU A 157 -19.68 -38.22 39.36
CA GLU A 157 -20.29 -38.89 38.20
C GLU A 157 -21.72 -38.39 37.96
N ALA A 158 -22.52 -38.25 39.02
CA ALA A 158 -23.86 -37.66 38.94
C ALA A 158 -23.84 -36.21 38.42
N ILE A 159 -22.95 -35.37 38.93
CA ILE A 159 -22.77 -33.98 38.46
C ILE A 159 -22.41 -33.96 36.97
N GLY A 160 -21.48 -34.83 36.56
CA GLY A 160 -21.06 -34.96 35.18
C GLY A 160 -22.20 -35.31 34.23
N LYS A 161 -23.01 -36.31 34.61
CA LYS A 161 -24.20 -36.72 33.85
C LYS A 161 -25.19 -35.57 33.72
N HIS A 162 -25.42 -34.81 34.79
CA HIS A 162 -26.30 -33.62 34.75
C HIS A 162 -25.78 -32.54 33.79
N ILE A 163 -24.47 -32.23 33.82
CA ILE A 163 -23.86 -31.26 32.90
C ILE A 163 -24.02 -31.69 31.43
N ILE A 164 -23.80 -32.98 31.13
CA ILE A 164 -23.96 -33.53 29.77
C ILE A 164 -25.42 -33.43 29.33
N GLN A 165 -26.36 -33.80 30.20
CA GLN A 165 -27.80 -33.70 29.92
C GLN A 165 -28.24 -32.25 29.69
N LEU A 166 -27.78 -31.31 30.52
CA LEU A 166 -28.02 -29.88 30.31
C LEU A 166 -27.47 -29.42 28.97
N TYR A 167 -26.24 -29.78 28.63
CA TYR A 167 -25.63 -29.41 27.36
C TYR A 167 -26.45 -29.91 26.15
N GLN A 168 -26.97 -31.14 26.20
CA GLN A 168 -27.70 -31.72 25.08
C GLN A 168 -29.15 -31.22 24.96
N ASN A 169 -29.83 -31.06 26.09
CA ASN A 169 -31.29 -30.89 26.12
C ASN A 169 -31.73 -29.45 26.37
N TRP A 170 -30.84 -28.59 26.87
CA TRP A 170 -31.21 -27.22 27.19
C TRP A 170 -31.60 -26.44 25.93
N LYS A 171 -32.73 -25.76 26.01
CA LYS A 171 -33.23 -24.84 24.97
C LYS A 171 -33.63 -23.54 25.67
N PRO A 172 -33.16 -22.39 25.18
CA PRO A 172 -33.53 -21.12 25.77
C PRO A 172 -35.03 -20.84 25.58
N GLN A 173 -35.60 -20.08 26.52
CA GLN A 173 -36.93 -19.49 26.37
C GLN A 173 -36.91 -18.40 25.29
N ALA A 174 -38.08 -18.06 24.73
CA ALA A 174 -38.19 -17.07 23.67
C ALA A 174 -37.56 -15.72 24.09
N GLY A 175 -36.59 -15.24 23.31
CA GLY A 175 -35.86 -13.99 23.57
C GLY A 175 -34.69 -14.10 24.55
N GLN A 176 -34.42 -15.28 25.14
CA GLN A 176 -33.24 -15.52 25.96
C GLN A 176 -32.18 -16.29 25.16
N HIS A 177 -30.91 -16.08 25.49
CA HIS A 177 -29.79 -16.78 24.84
C HIS A 177 -28.81 -17.39 25.84
N GLU A 178 -28.95 -17.07 27.12
CA GLU A 178 -28.13 -17.58 28.22
C GLU A 178 -28.95 -17.73 29.50
N GLU A 179 -28.61 -18.72 30.31
CA GLU A 179 -29.23 -18.99 31.60
C GLU A 179 -28.15 -19.33 32.63
N LYS A 180 -28.34 -18.85 33.87
CA LYS A 180 -27.49 -19.21 35.00
C LYS A 180 -27.89 -20.60 35.49
N ILE A 181 -26.91 -21.49 35.63
CA ILE A 181 -27.12 -22.90 35.98
C ILE A 181 -26.41 -23.31 37.27
N GLY A 182 -25.69 -22.40 37.92
CA GLY A 182 -24.97 -22.71 39.14
C GLY A 182 -23.90 -21.71 39.56
N ASN A 183 -23.05 -22.13 40.49
CA ASN A 183 -21.91 -21.38 40.97
C ASN A 183 -20.71 -22.28 41.35
N LEU A 184 -19.49 -21.73 41.24
CA LEU A 184 -18.25 -22.37 41.67
C LEU A 184 -17.21 -21.31 42.04
N TYR A 185 -16.65 -21.37 43.25
CA TYR A 185 -15.60 -20.46 43.74
C TYR A 185 -15.90 -18.96 43.56
N GLY A 186 -17.18 -18.56 43.65
CA GLY A 186 -17.62 -17.19 43.44
C GLY A 186 -17.91 -16.80 42.00
N PHE A 187 -17.69 -17.70 41.04
CA PHE A 187 -18.11 -17.52 39.66
C PHE A 187 -19.52 -18.08 39.48
N GLN A 188 -20.35 -17.36 38.73
CA GLN A 188 -21.63 -17.83 38.26
C GLN A 188 -21.41 -18.65 36.98
N LEU A 189 -22.12 -19.76 36.88
CA LEU A 189 -22.00 -20.69 35.77
C LEU A 189 -23.18 -20.50 34.85
N TYR A 190 -22.91 -20.47 33.55
CA TYR A 190 -23.92 -20.20 32.54
C TYR A 190 -23.85 -21.22 31.42
N ILE A 191 -25.03 -21.51 30.88
CA ILE A 191 -25.21 -22.11 29.57
C ILE A 191 -25.66 -21.02 28.60
N ARG A 192 -25.17 -21.05 27.37
CA ARG A 192 -25.65 -20.19 26.28
C ARG A 192 -25.86 -20.98 25.01
N ARG A 193 -26.79 -20.52 24.17
CA ARG A 193 -27.00 -21.06 22.84
C ARG A 193 -26.17 -20.25 21.84
N GLN A 194 -25.25 -20.92 21.16
CA GLN A 194 -24.52 -20.37 20.03
C GLN A 194 -25.21 -20.75 18.73
N GLN A 195 -25.17 -19.83 17.78
CA GLN A 195 -25.66 -20.02 16.42
C GLN A 195 -24.45 -19.96 15.50
N GLU A 196 -24.19 -21.07 14.82
CA GLU A 196 -23.13 -21.17 13.82
C GLU A 196 -23.79 -21.24 12.44
N ALA A 197 -23.49 -20.27 11.59
CA ALA A 197 -23.85 -20.33 10.19
C ALA A 197 -22.85 -21.25 9.47
N TYR A 198 -23.35 -22.20 8.71
CA TYR A 198 -22.53 -23.03 7.84
C TYR A 198 -23.14 -23.05 6.44
N GLU A 199 -22.30 -23.25 5.44
CA GLU A 199 -22.73 -23.37 4.06
C GLU A 199 -22.77 -24.87 3.72
N GLU A 200 -23.96 -25.36 3.39
CA GLU A 200 -24.16 -26.72 2.89
C GLU A 200 -24.89 -26.63 1.55
N ASN A 201 -24.27 -27.17 0.50
CA ASN A 201 -24.80 -27.13 -0.87
C ASN A 201 -25.14 -25.72 -1.41
N GLY A 202 -24.38 -24.69 -1.02
CA GLY A 202 -24.58 -23.31 -1.48
C GLY A 202 -25.71 -22.55 -0.77
N LEU A 203 -26.30 -23.14 0.28
CA LEU A 203 -27.29 -22.51 1.15
C LEU A 203 -26.69 -22.28 2.55
N PHE A 204 -26.96 -21.10 3.12
CA PHE A 204 -26.60 -20.82 4.50
C PHE A 204 -27.61 -21.46 5.45
N GLU A 205 -27.16 -22.47 6.18
CA GLU A 205 -27.91 -23.12 7.25
C GLU A 205 -27.35 -22.73 8.63
N TYR A 206 -28.17 -22.89 9.67
CA TYR A 206 -27.79 -22.56 11.04
C TYR A 206 -27.77 -23.80 11.92
N ARG A 207 -26.59 -24.10 12.49
CA ARG A 207 -26.46 -25.08 13.56
C ARG A 207 -26.53 -24.37 14.89
N TYR A 208 -27.33 -24.90 15.79
CA TYR A 208 -27.36 -24.44 17.16
C TYR A 208 -26.58 -25.40 18.04
N SER A 209 -25.67 -24.85 18.84
CA SER A 209 -24.92 -25.60 19.85
C SER A 209 -25.03 -24.89 21.18
N ASN A 210 -25.03 -25.66 22.27
CA ASN A 210 -24.93 -25.09 23.59
C ASN A 210 -23.45 -24.90 23.95
N SER A 211 -23.16 -23.97 24.84
CA SER A 211 -21.80 -23.67 25.28
C SER A 211 -21.82 -23.21 26.72
N PHE A 212 -20.91 -23.74 27.52
CA PHE A 212 -20.75 -23.38 28.91
C PHE A 212 -19.68 -22.32 29.13
N TYR A 213 -19.95 -21.40 30.05
CA TYR A 213 -18.95 -20.44 30.52
C TYR A 213 -19.14 -20.11 32.00
N ALA A 214 -18.07 -19.69 32.65
CA ALA A 214 -18.09 -19.15 34.01
C ALA A 214 -17.80 -17.64 33.98
N GLN A 215 -18.49 -16.86 34.80
CA GLN A 215 -18.33 -15.41 34.86
C GLN A 215 -18.57 -14.93 36.31
N ARG A 216 -17.71 -14.04 36.83
CA ARG A 216 -17.84 -13.55 38.21
C ARG A 216 -18.79 -12.35 38.32
N GLU A 217 -18.55 -11.31 37.53
CA GLU A 217 -19.34 -10.07 37.48
C GLU A 217 -20.14 -10.02 36.17
N SER A 218 -21.31 -9.36 36.15
CA SER A 218 -22.19 -9.26 34.98
C SER A 218 -21.49 -8.71 33.72
N GLU A 219 -20.55 -7.78 33.89
CA GLU A 219 -19.68 -7.26 32.83
C GLU A 219 -18.23 -7.79 32.91
N GLY A 220 -18.06 -8.96 33.54
CA GLY A 220 -16.77 -9.63 33.76
C GLY A 220 -16.29 -10.47 32.58
N ILE A 221 -15.16 -11.15 32.78
CA ILE A 221 -14.57 -12.07 31.79
C ILE A 221 -15.38 -13.37 31.75
N LYS A 222 -15.73 -13.83 30.55
CA LYS A 222 -16.37 -15.14 30.31
C LYS A 222 -15.28 -16.19 30.11
N TYR A 223 -15.11 -17.07 31.10
CA TYR A 223 -14.13 -18.16 31.07
C TYR A 223 -14.74 -19.42 30.46
N THR A 224 -14.11 -19.97 29.44
CA THR A 224 -14.53 -21.21 28.76
C THR A 224 -13.40 -22.24 28.77
N TYR A 225 -13.77 -23.52 28.72
CA TYR A 225 -12.85 -24.63 28.49
C TYR A 225 -13.30 -25.39 27.25
N ASN A 226 -12.39 -25.76 26.34
CA ASN A 226 -12.74 -26.44 25.10
C ASN A 226 -13.91 -25.75 24.33
N ASN A 227 -13.83 -24.43 24.15
CA ASN A 227 -14.89 -23.59 23.55
C ASN A 227 -16.28 -23.69 24.23
N GLY A 228 -16.33 -24.15 25.47
CA GLY A 228 -17.56 -24.36 26.24
C GLY A 228 -18.23 -25.72 25.99
N LEU A 229 -17.56 -26.64 25.28
CA LEU A 229 -18.01 -28.01 25.08
C LEU A 229 -17.48 -28.90 26.22
N PRO A 230 -18.36 -29.50 27.03
CA PRO A 230 -17.93 -30.46 28.04
C PRO A 230 -17.60 -31.81 27.39
N ASN A 231 -16.92 -32.67 28.14
CA ASN A 231 -16.61 -34.01 27.67
C ASN A 231 -17.89 -34.86 27.69
N MET A 232 -18.35 -35.31 26.52
CA MET A 232 -19.59 -36.09 26.39
C MET A 232 -19.44 -37.55 26.85
N ASP A 233 -18.23 -38.10 26.76
CA ASP A 233 -17.98 -39.53 26.93
C ASP A 233 -17.65 -39.89 28.39
N ASN A 234 -17.13 -38.93 29.16
CA ASN A 234 -16.69 -39.15 30.53
C ASN A 234 -17.35 -38.14 31.50
N PRO A 235 -18.37 -38.58 32.28
CA PRO A 235 -19.04 -37.74 33.27
C PRO A 235 -18.08 -37.11 34.29
N LYS A 236 -17.05 -37.83 34.77
CA LYS A 236 -16.12 -37.28 35.76
C LYS A 236 -15.30 -36.12 35.19
N LEU A 237 -14.99 -36.14 33.89
CA LEU A 237 -14.34 -35.01 33.21
C LEU A 237 -15.33 -33.86 32.95
N ALA A 238 -16.58 -34.16 32.58
CA ALA A 238 -17.63 -33.16 32.43
C ALA A 238 -17.87 -32.39 33.74
N ALA A 239 -17.87 -33.08 34.88
CA ALA A 239 -18.02 -32.46 36.21
C ALA A 239 -16.96 -31.38 36.48
N ARG A 240 -15.73 -31.57 35.98
CA ARG A 240 -14.60 -30.64 36.14
C ARG A 240 -14.57 -29.53 35.08
N HIS A 241 -15.54 -29.47 34.15
CA HIS A 241 -15.50 -28.52 33.03
C HIS A 241 -15.37 -27.06 33.48
N PHE A 242 -16.24 -26.61 34.39
CA PHE A 242 -16.20 -25.23 34.89
C PHE A 242 -14.97 -24.93 35.74
N LEU A 243 -14.51 -25.90 36.54
CA LEU A 243 -13.25 -25.77 37.27
C LEU A 243 -12.09 -25.55 36.29
N ASN A 244 -12.01 -26.34 35.22
CA ASN A 244 -10.99 -26.19 34.19
C ASN A 244 -11.11 -24.85 33.44
N ALA A 245 -12.34 -24.35 33.22
CA ALA A 245 -12.56 -23.05 32.61
C ALA A 245 -12.02 -21.91 33.48
N ILE A 246 -12.39 -21.89 34.76
CA ILE A 246 -11.94 -20.87 35.73
C ILE A 246 -10.43 -20.96 35.95
N ASN A 247 -9.86 -22.18 36.00
CA ASN A 247 -8.44 -22.40 36.22
C ASN A 247 -7.54 -21.71 35.18
N ARG A 248 -8.06 -21.42 33.98
CA ARG A 248 -7.34 -20.67 32.94
C ARG A 248 -7.05 -19.22 33.33
N VAL A 249 -7.68 -18.68 34.38
CA VAL A 249 -7.49 -17.31 34.84
C VAL A 249 -6.02 -16.98 35.12
N GLU A 250 -5.26 -17.92 35.68
CA GLU A 250 -3.82 -17.75 35.97
C GLU A 250 -3.02 -17.59 34.68
N HIS A 251 -3.18 -18.52 33.74
CA HIS A 251 -2.53 -18.46 32.43
C HIS A 251 -2.95 -17.21 31.64
N LEU A 252 -4.23 -16.84 31.69
CA LEU A 252 -4.73 -15.66 31.00
C LEU A 252 -4.12 -14.38 31.60
N LYS A 253 -4.01 -14.30 32.93
CA LYS A 253 -3.34 -13.20 33.63
C LYS A 253 -1.89 -13.05 33.16
N GLU A 254 -1.14 -14.14 33.09
CA GLU A 254 0.24 -14.11 32.60
C GLU A 254 0.33 -13.67 31.14
N ARG A 255 -0.53 -14.20 30.27
CA ARG A 255 -0.59 -13.81 28.86
C ARG A 255 -0.85 -12.31 28.70
N TYR A 256 -1.83 -11.76 29.42
CA TYR A 256 -2.14 -10.33 29.35
C TYR A 256 -1.06 -9.45 30.00
N LYS A 257 -0.37 -9.93 31.03
CA LYS A 257 0.83 -9.25 31.58
C LYS A 257 1.96 -9.17 30.56
N ARG A 258 2.25 -10.27 29.85
CA ARG A 258 3.28 -10.28 28.79
C ARG A 258 2.89 -9.34 27.66
N ASN A 259 1.66 -9.43 27.16
CA ASN A 259 1.16 -8.53 26.12
C ASN A 259 1.25 -7.05 26.54
N LEU A 260 0.88 -6.71 27.77
CA LEU A 260 1.00 -5.35 28.28
C LEU A 260 2.47 -4.89 28.35
N SER A 261 3.38 -5.77 28.74
CA SER A 261 4.82 -5.49 28.71
C SER A 261 5.31 -5.22 27.30
N ASP A 262 4.93 -6.07 26.33
CA ASP A 262 5.32 -5.93 24.93
C ASP A 262 4.82 -4.59 24.37
N LEU A 263 3.53 -4.26 24.59
CA LEU A 263 2.94 -2.98 24.18
C LEU A 263 3.68 -1.77 24.80
N LYS A 264 4.08 -1.85 26.07
CA LYS A 264 4.88 -0.79 26.73
C LYS A 264 6.26 -0.61 26.09
N THR A 265 6.85 -1.66 25.53
CA THR A 265 8.13 -1.55 24.81
C THR A 265 7.97 -1.06 23.37
N GLU A 266 6.84 -1.34 22.72
CA GLU A 266 6.59 -0.97 21.32
C GLU A 266 6.10 0.47 21.15
N LEU A 267 5.20 0.93 22.04
CA LEU A 267 4.66 2.29 22.02
C LEU A 267 5.72 3.39 21.82
N PRO A 268 6.80 3.47 22.62
CA PRO A 268 7.80 4.52 22.45
C PRO A 268 8.59 4.40 21.15
N LYS A 269 8.69 3.19 20.57
CA LYS A 269 9.37 3.00 19.27
C LYS A 269 8.54 3.61 18.15
N ILE A 270 7.24 3.37 18.14
CA ILE A 270 6.33 3.92 17.12
C ILE A 270 6.14 5.43 17.32
N GLU A 271 6.04 5.91 18.55
CA GLU A 271 5.97 7.35 18.86
C GLU A 271 7.20 8.12 18.36
N LYS A 272 8.39 7.53 18.42
CA LYS A 272 9.59 8.12 17.81
C LYS A 272 9.53 8.19 16.29
N LEU A 273 8.76 7.32 15.63
CA LEU A 273 8.60 7.34 14.17
C LEU A 273 7.60 8.41 13.72
N THR A 274 6.62 8.76 14.55
CA THR A 274 5.60 9.79 14.23
C THR A 274 6.14 11.23 14.35
N THR A 275 7.35 11.41 14.86
CA THR A 275 7.98 12.72 15.07
C THR A 275 9.16 12.99 14.13
N LYS A 276 9.54 12.02 13.28
CA LYS A 276 10.66 12.19 12.34
C LYS A 276 10.32 13.21 11.26
N PRO A 277 11.12 14.29 11.09
CA PRO A 277 10.94 15.22 10.00
C PRO A 277 11.49 14.64 8.69
N PHE A 278 11.01 15.16 7.56
CA PHE A 278 11.59 14.87 6.26
C PHE A 278 12.97 15.53 6.16
N THR A 279 14.04 14.73 6.14
CA THR A 279 15.43 15.23 6.24
C THR A 279 15.88 16.06 5.06
N LYS A 280 15.26 15.87 3.89
CA LYS A 280 15.63 16.55 2.63
C LYS A 280 14.75 17.76 2.29
N GLU A 281 14.06 18.32 3.28
CA GLU A 281 13.17 19.47 3.06
C GLU A 281 13.94 20.69 2.51
N ASN A 282 15.12 20.98 3.06
CA ASN A 282 15.95 22.10 2.61
C ASN A 282 16.47 21.88 1.18
N GLU A 283 16.98 20.68 0.88
CA GLU A 283 17.46 20.31 -0.46
C GLU A 283 16.34 20.42 -1.50
N LEU A 284 15.13 19.92 -1.20
CA LEU A 284 13.98 20.06 -2.08
C LEU A 284 13.60 21.53 -2.31
N ARG A 285 13.68 22.37 -1.26
CA ARG A 285 13.41 23.81 -1.39
C ARG A 285 14.44 24.49 -2.28
N GLU A 286 15.72 24.19 -2.10
CA GLU A 286 16.81 24.72 -2.93
C GLU A 286 16.64 24.33 -4.40
N LEU A 287 16.39 23.04 -4.70
CA LEU A 287 16.14 22.56 -6.06
C LEU A 287 14.94 23.27 -6.71
N LYS A 288 13.86 23.52 -5.96
CA LYS A 288 12.71 24.28 -6.46
C LYS A 288 13.05 25.75 -6.76
N THR A 289 13.86 26.39 -5.92
CA THR A 289 14.30 27.76 -6.18
C THR A 289 15.22 27.85 -7.39
N GLU A 290 16.14 26.90 -7.55
CA GLU A 290 17.01 26.79 -8.72
C GLU A 290 16.19 26.59 -10.00
N LEU A 291 15.18 25.72 -9.94
CA LEU A 291 14.26 25.47 -11.06
C LEU A 291 13.53 26.75 -11.48
N ALA A 292 12.93 27.46 -10.52
CA ALA A 292 12.21 28.71 -10.79
C ALA A 292 13.13 29.83 -11.32
N ASN A 293 14.41 29.82 -10.94
CA ASN A 293 15.40 30.76 -11.47
C ASN A 293 15.74 30.41 -12.93
N LEU A 294 15.99 29.14 -13.22
CA LEU A 294 16.31 28.66 -14.56
C LEU A 294 15.14 28.87 -15.52
N GLU A 295 13.90 28.60 -15.10
CA GLU A 295 12.70 28.86 -15.88
C GLU A 295 12.55 30.34 -16.25
N ARG A 296 12.84 31.25 -15.31
CA ARG A 296 12.84 32.69 -15.57
C ARG A 296 13.93 33.09 -16.58
N GLN A 297 15.14 32.56 -16.44
CA GLN A 297 16.22 32.83 -17.38
C GLN A 297 15.89 32.34 -18.80
N ILE A 298 15.30 31.14 -18.91
CA ILE A 298 14.83 30.59 -20.19
C ILE A 298 13.77 31.49 -20.81
N ALA A 299 12.78 31.92 -20.03
CA ALA A 299 11.71 32.80 -20.52
C ALA A 299 12.26 34.13 -21.06
N ILE A 300 13.22 34.75 -20.34
CA ILE A 300 13.88 35.98 -20.78
C ILE A 300 14.65 35.75 -22.09
N LYS A 301 15.48 34.68 -22.18
CA LYS A 301 16.23 34.35 -23.40
C LYS A 301 15.31 34.11 -24.60
N ILE A 302 14.20 33.41 -24.42
CA ILE A 302 13.22 33.16 -25.48
C ILE A 302 12.62 34.49 -25.96
N GLN A 303 12.27 35.39 -25.03
CA GLN A 303 11.72 36.70 -25.36
C GLN A 303 12.75 37.58 -26.11
N GLU A 304 14.01 37.59 -25.69
CA GLU A 304 15.10 38.30 -26.38
C GLU A 304 15.33 37.78 -27.80
N ASN A 305 15.32 36.45 -27.99
CA ASN A 305 15.50 35.84 -29.31
C ASN A 305 14.32 36.15 -30.25
N GLN A 306 13.09 36.17 -29.73
CA GLN A 306 11.90 36.59 -30.51
C GLN A 306 11.99 38.06 -30.93
N LEU A 307 12.47 38.94 -30.06
CA LEU A 307 12.67 40.36 -30.38
C LEU A 307 13.76 40.57 -31.45
N LYS A 308 14.85 39.79 -31.42
CA LYS A 308 15.90 39.83 -32.46
C LYS A 308 15.42 39.32 -33.82
N GLN A 309 14.55 38.31 -33.85
CA GLN A 309 13.97 37.80 -35.10
C GLN A 309 12.90 38.70 -35.73
N HIS A 310 12.41 39.71 -35.01
CA HIS A 310 11.43 40.70 -35.50
C HIS A 310 12.05 42.06 -35.85
N GLN A 311 13.38 42.20 -35.80
CA GLN A 311 14.06 43.32 -36.46
C GLN A 311 14.22 42.98 -37.96
N PRO A 312 13.75 43.83 -38.90
CA PRO A 312 13.99 43.62 -40.31
C PRO A 312 15.49 43.82 -40.59
N ASN A 313 16.16 42.77 -41.09
CA ASN A 313 17.48 42.92 -41.71
C ASN A 313 17.33 43.89 -42.90
N GLU A 314 18.08 45.00 -42.88
CA GLU A 314 18.36 45.76 -44.09
C GLU A 314 19.14 44.86 -45.06
N PRO A 315 18.88 44.93 -46.39
CA PRO A 315 19.56 44.08 -47.35
C PRO A 315 20.96 44.64 -47.66
N ASP A 316 22.00 43.99 -47.15
CA ASP A 316 23.34 44.13 -47.71
C ASP A 316 23.35 43.47 -49.10
N GLN A 317 23.49 44.32 -50.12
CA GLN A 317 23.78 43.90 -51.49
C GLN A 317 25.26 43.53 -51.60
N GLU A 318 25.59 42.24 -51.59
CA GLU A 318 26.81 41.75 -52.23
C GLU A 318 26.50 40.68 -53.26
N GLN A 319 26.93 40.97 -54.48
CA GLN A 319 26.67 40.26 -55.72
C GLN A 319 27.38 38.90 -55.73
N THR A 320 26.65 37.83 -56.06
CA THR A 320 27.23 36.59 -56.57
C THR A 320 26.76 36.37 -58.02
N PRO A 321 27.65 36.05 -58.97
CA PRO A 321 27.31 36.00 -60.38
C PRO A 321 26.51 34.74 -60.71
N VAL A 322 25.41 34.92 -61.45
CA VAL A 322 24.58 33.84 -61.99
C VAL A 322 25.32 33.17 -63.16
N ILE A 323 25.74 31.92 -62.99
CA ILE A 323 26.13 31.07 -64.13
C ILE A 323 24.84 30.57 -64.78
N LYS A 324 24.55 31.07 -65.98
CA LYS A 324 23.48 30.55 -66.85
C LYS A 324 23.95 29.23 -67.49
N LEU A 325 23.25 28.14 -67.23
CA LEU A 325 23.32 26.94 -68.07
C LEU A 325 22.16 26.97 -69.06
N GLY A 326 22.49 26.84 -70.35
CA GLY A 326 21.62 27.13 -71.48
C GLY A 326 20.49 26.14 -71.76
N GLU A 327 19.57 26.61 -72.59
CA GLU A 327 18.41 25.90 -73.13
C GLU A 327 18.76 24.87 -74.21
N HIS A 328 17.75 24.04 -74.52
CA HIS A 328 17.58 23.02 -75.57
C HIS A 328 17.91 21.57 -75.15
N GLN A 329 17.05 20.57 -75.36
CA GLN A 329 15.93 20.42 -76.29
C GLN A 329 14.92 19.38 -75.78
N THR A 330 13.65 19.63 -76.11
CA THR A 330 12.49 18.74 -75.98
C THR A 330 12.64 17.45 -76.78
N ASN A 331 12.06 16.35 -76.30
CA ASN A 331 11.27 15.42 -77.13
C ASN A 331 10.52 14.38 -76.28
N GLY A 332 9.22 14.23 -76.54
CA GLY A 332 8.47 12.99 -76.31
C GLY A 332 7.23 13.09 -75.41
N HIS A 333 6.08 13.33 -76.04
CA HIS A 333 4.70 13.09 -75.55
C HIS A 333 4.52 11.74 -74.81
N ALA A 334 3.57 11.54 -73.89
CA ALA A 334 2.14 11.84 -74.03
C ALA A 334 1.40 12.14 -72.71
N VAL A 335 0.39 13.01 -72.84
CA VAL A 335 -0.64 13.38 -71.87
C VAL A 335 -1.87 12.47 -72.06
N LYS A 336 -2.62 12.20 -70.98
CA LYS A 336 -4.10 12.35 -70.89
C LYS A 336 -4.54 12.17 -69.42
N GLU A 337 -4.99 13.25 -68.78
CA GLU A 337 -6.41 13.69 -68.67
C GLU A 337 -7.22 12.71 -67.81
N SER A 338 -7.78 13.08 -66.66
CA SER A 338 -8.98 13.94 -66.49
C SER A 338 -9.57 13.53 -65.11
N VAL A 339 -10.42 14.23 -64.34
CA VAL A 339 -11.15 15.51 -64.41
C VAL A 339 -11.87 15.63 -63.03
N VAL A 340 -11.86 16.83 -62.43
CA VAL A 340 -12.97 17.59 -61.77
C VAL A 340 -13.83 16.83 -60.74
N ALA A 341 -14.04 17.29 -59.50
CA ALA A 341 -14.88 18.41 -59.01
C ALA A 341 -15.01 18.22 -57.47
N ALA A 342 -15.58 19.04 -56.60
CA ALA A 342 -16.14 20.39 -56.57
C ALA A 342 -16.39 20.74 -55.07
N SER A 343 -16.51 22.02 -54.83
CA SER A 343 -16.88 22.79 -53.64
C SER A 343 -17.97 22.27 -52.66
N ALA A 344 -17.70 22.53 -51.37
CA ALA A 344 -18.53 23.19 -50.34
C ALA A 344 -19.77 22.52 -49.71
N SER A 345 -19.82 22.54 -48.36
CA SER A 345 -20.96 23.07 -47.58
C SER A 345 -20.61 23.26 -46.10
N GLU A 346 -21.19 24.31 -45.51
CA GLU A 346 -21.03 24.79 -44.13
C GLU A 346 -21.96 24.08 -43.11
N ARG A 347 -21.41 23.85 -41.90
CA ARG A 347 -22.04 23.93 -40.54
C ARG A 347 -23.07 22.84 -40.12
N PRO A 348 -23.35 22.62 -38.81
CA PRO A 348 -23.09 23.48 -37.65
C PRO A 348 -22.48 22.82 -36.37
N ARG A 349 -22.04 23.72 -35.47
CA ARG A 349 -21.65 23.48 -34.07
C ARG A 349 -22.82 22.91 -33.26
N SER A 350 -22.57 21.86 -32.47
CA SER A 350 -23.46 21.46 -31.38
C SER A 350 -22.77 21.63 -30.03
N ARG A 351 -23.51 22.27 -29.13
CA ARG A 351 -23.21 22.56 -27.72
C ARG A 351 -23.22 21.26 -26.91
N MET A 352 -22.22 21.06 -26.06
CA MET A 352 -22.35 20.22 -24.87
C MET A 352 -22.70 21.15 -23.70
N ARG A 353 -23.81 20.85 -23.02
CA ARG A 353 -24.23 21.51 -21.77
C ARG A 353 -24.34 20.42 -20.69
N LEU A 354 -23.79 20.76 -19.52
CA LEU A 354 -23.94 20.19 -18.17
C LEU A 354 -23.43 18.76 -17.96
#